data_AF-A0A674INT6-F1
#
_entry.id   AF-A0A674INT6-F1
#
_cell.length_a   1.000
_cell.length_b   1.000
_cell.length_c   1.000
_cell.angle_alpha   90.00
_cell.angle_beta   90.00
_cell.angle_gamma   90.00
#
_symmetry.space_group_name_H-M   'P 1'
#
loop_
_entity.id
_entity.type
_entity.pdbx_description
1 polymer ?
#
loop_
_entity_poly.entity_id
_entity_poly.type
_entity_poly.pdbx_seq_one_letter_code
_entity_poly.pdbx_strand_id
1 'polypeptide(L)'
;GEGSGSALYGGCGGTSALRKEKSRNAARSRRGKENFEFYELAKMLPLPGAITSQLDKASIVRLTISYLKMRDFLLAAVDSYPLCGPATANSASSWGFLICAQ
;
A
#
# COMPACT_ATOMS: atom_id res chain seq x y z
N GLY A 1 66.21 24.08 1.09
CA GLY A 1 64.97 24.87 1.07
C GLY A 1 63.99 24.17 0.16
N GLU A 2 62.72 24.17 0.57
CA GLU A 2 61.52 24.11 -0.29
C GLU A 2 61.27 22.72 -0.93
N GLY A 3 60.24 21.95 -0.59
CA GLY A 3 58.92 22.31 -0.08
C GLY A 3 57.97 22.56 -1.25
N SER A 4 57.35 21.51 -1.78
CA SER A 4 56.23 21.61 -2.73
C SER A 4 55.38 20.34 -2.65
N GLY A 5 54.38 20.40 -1.78
CA GLY A 5 53.28 19.43 -1.76
C GLY A 5 52.20 19.79 -2.76
N SER A 6 51.51 18.78 -3.27
CA SER A 6 50.13 18.77 -3.80
C SER A 6 50.00 17.46 -4.60
N ALA A 7 48.93 16.68 -4.57
CA ALA A 7 47.64 16.81 -3.93
C ALA A 7 47.14 15.40 -3.57
N LEU A 8 46.36 15.36 -2.51
CA LEU A 8 45.59 14.21 -2.04
C LEU A 8 44.72 13.65 -3.17
N TYR A 9 45.01 12.43 -3.65
CA TYR A 9 43.97 11.57 -4.19
C TYR A 9 43.51 10.60 -3.09
N GLY A 10 42.94 11.18 -2.03
CA GLY A 10 42.08 10.44 -1.12
C GLY A 10 40.79 10.14 -1.85
N GLY A 11 40.61 8.88 -2.28
CA GLY A 11 39.55 8.55 -3.22
C GLY A 11 39.08 7.10 -3.20
N CYS A 12 38.79 6.53 -2.03
CA CYS A 12 37.85 5.41 -1.94
C CYS A 12 36.41 5.93 -2.20
N GLY A 13 36.16 6.46 -3.40
CA GLY A 13 34.91 7.13 -3.79
C GLY A 13 34.08 6.40 -4.84
N GLY A 14 34.68 5.47 -5.61
CA GLY A 14 33.99 4.82 -6.73
C GLY A 14 32.94 3.79 -6.30
N THR A 15 33.20 3.02 -5.25
CA THR A 15 32.27 1.93 -4.81
C THR A 15 31.13 2.45 -3.93
N SER A 16 31.32 3.55 -3.20
CA SER A 16 30.29 4.14 -2.34
C SER A 16 29.24 4.91 -3.15
N ALA A 17 29.67 5.63 -4.20
CA ALA A 17 28.76 6.28 -5.13
C ALA A 17 27.88 5.27 -5.88
N LEU A 18 28.47 4.19 -6.41
CA LEU A 18 27.73 3.11 -7.07
C LEU A 18 26.78 2.36 -6.11
N ARG A 19 27.19 2.15 -4.85
CA ARG A 19 26.30 1.56 -3.83
C ARG A 19 25.14 2.48 -3.46
N LYS A 20 25.39 3.78 -3.31
CA LYS A 20 24.35 4.81 -3.09
C LYS A 20 23.39 4.89 -4.29
N GLU A 21 23.93 4.80 -5.50
CA GLU A 21 23.15 4.79 -6.74
C GLU A 21 22.24 3.56 -6.85
N LYS A 22 22.77 2.36 -6.54
CA LYS A 22 21.96 1.13 -6.48
C LYS A 22 20.86 1.21 -5.42
N SER A 23 21.16 1.74 -4.23
CA SER A 23 20.15 1.96 -3.19
C SER A 23 19.05 2.92 -3.64
N ARG A 24 19.43 4.02 -4.31
CA ARG A 24 18.50 4.99 -4.89
C ARG A 24 17.58 4.35 -5.92
N ASN A 25 18.13 3.57 -6.85
CA ASN A 25 17.34 2.84 -7.85
C ASN A 25 16.44 1.78 -7.22
N ALA A 26 16.90 1.07 -6.19
CA ALA A 26 16.08 0.11 -5.45
C ALA A 26 14.89 0.81 -4.76
N ALA A 27 15.11 1.97 -4.13
CA ALA A 27 14.04 2.76 -3.52
C ALA A 27 13.04 3.27 -4.57
N ARG A 28 13.52 3.71 -5.74
CA ARG A 28 12.65 4.16 -6.84
C ARG A 28 11.83 3.02 -7.42
N SER A 29 12.45 1.86 -7.63
CA SER A 29 11.76 0.64 -8.09
C SER A 29 10.64 0.23 -7.13
N ARG A 30 10.91 0.21 -5.81
CA ARG A 30 9.89 -0.04 -4.79
C ARG A 30 8.71 0.94 -4.87
N ARG A 31 8.99 2.25 -4.93
CA ARG A 31 7.94 3.28 -5.05
C ARG A 31 7.14 3.13 -6.34
N GLY A 32 7.80 2.81 -7.44
CA GLY A 32 7.16 2.59 -8.74
C GLY A 32 6.25 1.36 -8.74
N LYS A 33 6.70 0.25 -8.16
CA LYS A 33 5.93 -1.00 -8.06
C LYS A 33 4.67 -0.80 -7.21
N GLU A 34 4.81 -0.18 -6.04
CA GLU A 34 3.68 0.18 -5.18
C GLU A 34 2.67 1.08 -5.92
N ASN A 35 3.15 2.09 -6.66
CA ASN A 35 2.28 2.96 -7.44
C ASN A 35 1.48 2.18 -8.48
N PHE A 36 2.14 1.25 -9.18
CA PHE A 36 1.48 0.38 -10.15
C PHE A 36 0.41 -0.50 -9.50
N GLU A 37 0.71 -1.13 -8.37
CA GLU A 37 -0.26 -1.94 -7.62
C GLU A 37 -1.47 -1.12 -7.16
N PHE A 38 -1.27 0.13 -6.72
CA PHE A 38 -2.38 1.04 -6.41
C PHE A 38 -3.24 1.37 -7.62
N TYR A 39 -2.65 1.58 -8.79
CA TYR A 39 -3.42 1.81 -10.02
C TYR A 39 -4.20 0.57 -10.46
N GLU A 40 -3.63 -0.62 -10.35
CA GLU A 40 -4.34 -1.87 -10.63
C GLU A 40 -5.50 -2.08 -9.65
N LEU A 41 -5.30 -1.78 -8.37
CA LEU A 41 -6.37 -1.80 -7.37
C LEU A 41 -7.51 -0.85 -7.76
N ALA A 42 -7.18 0.38 -8.15
CA ALA A 42 -8.17 1.38 -8.55
C ALA A 42 -8.98 0.97 -9.78
N LYS A 43 -8.40 0.19 -10.71
CA LYS A 43 -9.11 -0.36 -11.87
C LYS A 43 -10.10 -1.47 -11.53
N MET A 44 -9.89 -2.19 -10.42
CA MET A 44 -10.79 -3.24 -9.97
C MET A 44 -12.03 -2.70 -9.23
N LEU A 45 -12.03 -1.42 -8.86
CA LEU A 45 -13.22 -0.79 -8.30
C LEU A 45 -14.30 -0.64 -9.39
N PRO A 46 -15.59 -0.73 -9.03
CA PRO A 46 -16.70 -0.52 -9.96
C PRO A 46 -16.88 0.99 -10.28
N LEU A 47 -15.81 1.66 -10.68
CA LEU A 47 -15.75 3.08 -11.00
C LEU A 47 -15.14 3.27 -12.39
N PRO A 48 -15.58 4.28 -13.16
CA PRO A 48 -14.98 4.60 -14.45
C PRO A 48 -13.50 4.93 -14.32
N GLY A 49 -12.66 4.37 -15.20
CA GLY A 49 -11.20 4.58 -15.23
C GLY A 49 -10.76 6.06 -15.28
N ALA A 50 -11.61 6.94 -15.83
CA ALA A 50 -11.38 8.38 -15.90
C ALA A 50 -11.43 9.08 -14.53
N ILE A 51 -12.13 8.50 -13.56
CA ILE A 51 -12.26 9.02 -12.19
C ILE A 51 -11.20 8.38 -11.29
N THR A 52 -10.95 7.09 -11.46
CA THR A 52 -9.99 6.36 -10.64
C THR A 52 -8.54 6.79 -10.87
N SER A 53 -8.23 7.36 -12.03
CA SER A 53 -6.93 7.96 -12.33
C SER A 53 -6.65 9.27 -11.58
N GLN A 54 -7.69 9.99 -11.15
CA GLN A 54 -7.58 11.25 -10.40
C GLN A 54 -7.64 11.06 -8.87
N LEU A 55 -7.94 9.85 -8.40
CA LEU A 55 -8.00 9.56 -6.97
C LEU A 55 -6.61 9.53 -6.36
N ASP A 56 -6.49 10.15 -5.18
CA ASP A 56 -5.30 10.01 -4.35
C ASP A 56 -5.19 8.59 -3.76
N LYS A 57 -3.96 8.18 -3.41
CA LYS A 57 -3.68 6.85 -2.86
C LYS A 57 -4.54 6.51 -1.64
N ALA A 58 -4.77 7.47 -0.75
CA ALA A 58 -5.54 7.24 0.47
C ALA A 58 -7.02 7.06 0.16
N SER A 59 -7.56 7.79 -0.81
CA SER A 59 -8.93 7.64 -1.27
C SER A 59 -9.15 6.29 -1.98
N ILE A 60 -8.20 5.83 -2.80
CA ILE A 60 -8.25 4.48 -3.41
C ILE A 60 -8.39 3.42 -2.31
N VAL A 61 -7.56 3.47 -1.27
CA VAL A 61 -7.61 2.52 -0.14
C VAL A 61 -8.95 2.61 0.59
N ARG A 62 -9.37 3.81 0.98
CA ARG A 62 -10.63 4.03 1.72
C ARG A 62 -11.85 3.52 0.93
N LEU A 63 -11.92 3.81 -0.36
CA LEU A 63 -13.00 3.35 -1.24
C LEU A 63 -12.98 1.84 -1.42
N THR A 64 -11.79 1.23 -1.58
CA THR A 64 -11.65 -0.23 -1.67
C THR A 64 -12.17 -0.91 -0.41
N ILE A 65 -11.78 -0.43 0.78
CA ILE A 65 -12.24 -0.99 2.05
C ILE A 65 -13.75 -0.86 2.17
N SER A 66 -14.29 0.34 1.90
CA SER A 66 -15.75 0.56 1.94
C SER A 66 -16.48 -0.34 0.94
N TYR A 67 -15.93 -0.55 -0.25
CA TYR A 67 -16.53 -1.42 -1.28
C TYR A 67 -16.60 -2.88 -0.82
N LEU A 68 -15.50 -3.42 -0.26
CA LEU A 68 -15.49 -4.79 0.26
C LEU A 68 -16.49 -4.95 1.42
N LYS A 69 -16.50 -4.01 2.38
CA LYS A 69 -17.45 -4.04 3.50
C LYS A 69 -18.89 -3.98 3.01
N MET A 70 -19.21 -3.09 2.08
CA MET A 70 -20.56 -3.02 1.51
C MET A 70 -20.93 -4.31 0.79
N ARG A 71 -20.00 -4.93 0.05
CA ARG A 71 -20.25 -6.22 -0.60
C ARG A 71 -20.54 -7.31 0.43
N ASP A 72 -19.78 -7.39 1.51
CA ASP A 72 -20.02 -8.35 2.58
C ASP A 72 -21.37 -8.11 3.27
N PHE A 73 -21.72 -6.85 3.55
CA PHE A 73 -23.03 -6.49 4.08
C PHE A 73 -24.16 -6.82 3.13
N LEU A 74 -23.98 -6.59 1.82
CA LEU A 74 -24.99 -6.92 0.82
C LEU A 74 -25.14 -8.42 0.65
N LEU A 75 -24.06 -9.20 0.69
CA LEU A 75 -24.13 -10.67 0.65
C LEU A 75 -24.81 -11.21 1.92
N ALA A 76 -24.39 -10.74 3.10
CA ALA A 76 -25.04 -11.11 4.36
C ALA A 76 -26.50 -10.64 4.42
N ALA A 77 -26.82 -9.48 3.84
CA ALA A 77 -28.18 -9.01 3.71
C ALA A 77 -28.97 -9.85 2.71
N VAL A 78 -28.37 -10.34 1.63
CA VAL A 78 -28.97 -11.30 0.67
C VAL A 78 -29.30 -12.62 1.36
N ASP A 79 -28.40 -13.14 2.18
CA ASP A 79 -28.67 -14.28 3.08
C ASP A 79 -29.74 -13.95 4.15
N SER A 80 -29.88 -12.66 4.48
CA SER A 80 -30.87 -12.09 5.40
C SER A 80 -32.10 -11.47 4.72
N TYR A 81 -32.38 -11.77 3.44
CA TYR A 81 -33.76 -11.75 2.93
C TYR A 81 -34.29 -13.19 3.04
N PRO A 82 -34.60 -13.68 4.25
CA PRO A 82 -35.37 -14.88 4.35
C PRO A 82 -36.76 -14.54 3.80
N LEU A 83 -37.14 -15.19 2.71
CA LEU A 83 -38.45 -15.79 2.74
C LEU A 83 -38.44 -16.77 3.93
N CYS A 84 -38.87 -16.28 5.10
CA CYS A 84 -39.05 -16.98 6.38
C CYS A 84 -37.79 -17.40 7.18
N GLY A 85 -37.60 -16.77 8.36
CA GLY A 85 -36.98 -17.39 9.55
C GLY A 85 -35.83 -16.61 10.24
N PRO A 86 -35.95 -16.27 11.54
CA PRO A 86 -34.82 -15.83 12.36
C PRO A 86 -34.12 -17.04 12.99
N ALA A 87 -32.88 -17.32 12.62
CA ALA A 87 -32.04 -18.31 13.30
C ALA A 87 -30.77 -17.64 13.84
N THR A 88 -30.82 -17.49 15.15
CA THR A 88 -29.77 -17.23 16.13
C THR A 88 -28.33 -17.65 15.79
N ALA A 89 -27.39 -16.86 16.33
CA ALA A 89 -26.18 -17.26 17.04
C ALA A 89 -24.81 -17.21 16.31
N ASN A 90 -24.02 -16.24 16.80
CA ASN A 90 -22.66 -16.40 17.35
C ASN A 90 -21.52 -16.84 16.43
N SER A 91 -20.62 -15.90 16.10
CA SER A 91 -19.24 -15.85 16.61
C SER A 91 -18.40 -14.89 15.78
N ALA A 92 -18.14 -13.69 16.30
CA ALA A 92 -17.12 -12.79 15.77
C ALA A 92 -16.40 -12.05 16.91
N SER A 93 -15.96 -12.79 17.91
CA SER A 93 -14.99 -12.33 18.90
C SER A 93 -13.60 -12.83 18.51
N SER A 94 -12.96 -12.22 17.52
CA SER A 94 -11.52 -12.45 17.29
C SER A 94 -10.80 -11.34 16.50
N TRP A 95 -11.22 -10.09 16.65
CA TRP A 95 -10.46 -8.93 16.12
C TRP A 95 -10.36 -7.77 17.11
N GLY A 96 -10.50 -8.05 18.41
CA GLY A 96 -10.64 -7.02 19.45
C GLY A 96 -9.76 -7.16 20.68
N PHE A 97 -8.74 -8.02 20.68
CA PHE A 97 -7.87 -8.21 21.86
C PHE A 97 -6.38 -7.95 21.67
N LEU A 98 -5.91 -7.50 20.49
CA LEU A 98 -4.46 -7.40 20.23
C LEU A 98 -3.89 -6.02 19.84
N ILE A 99 -4.60 -4.90 20.02
CA ILE A 99 -4.05 -3.59 19.60
C ILE A 99 -4.01 -2.47 20.68
N CYS A 100 -4.38 -2.66 21.95
CA CYS A 100 -4.36 -1.52 22.89
C CYS A 100 -3.73 -1.65 24.29
N ALA A 101 -3.04 -2.73 24.68
CA ALA A 101 -2.31 -2.68 25.95
C ALA A 101 -1.12 -3.67 26.03
N GLN A 102 0.06 -3.25 25.56
CA GLN A 102 1.33 -3.31 26.32
C GLN A 102 2.43 -2.51 25.62
#